data_AF-A0A2P8NKC0-F1
#
_entry.id   AF-A0A2P8NKC0-F1
#
_cell.length_a   1.000
_cell.length_b   1.000
_cell.length_c   1.000
_cell.angle_alpha   90.00
_cell.angle_beta   90.00
_cell.angle_gamma   90.00
#
_symmetry.space_group_name_H-M   'P 1'
#
loop_
_entity.id
_entity.type
_entity.pdbx_description
1 polymer ?
#
loop_
_entity_poly.entity_id
_entity_poly.type
_entity_poly.pdbx_seq_one_letter_code
_entity_poly.pdbx_strand_id
1 'polypeptide(L)'
;MSRAGATGKPARRHKAGQAAGGDEERRPALAELLAGGAFAGIALVGMTSLANNEYLELGRTGSDPGPGFVPWIALTVLLIGGVGHILIVLRRALVHGGFRAADGGFSPARLWMPWLMLLSLVAYQAALRPFGFLSASIAFGIVWVVILHWRSGEGLCARHVVQLPAEGVALAVGVYLIFRHGIQVPLP
;
A
#
# COMPACT_ATOMS: atom_id res chain seq x y z
N MET A 1 61.04 -38.31 8.64
CA MET A 1 60.04 -37.52 9.42
C MET A 1 59.82 -36.21 8.66
N SER A 2 58.82 -36.23 7.77
CA SER A 2 57.52 -35.55 7.88
C SER A 2 57.54 -34.12 7.33
N ARG A 3 57.13 -34.00 6.05
CA ARG A 3 56.69 -32.76 5.38
C ARG A 3 55.30 -32.41 5.91
N ALA A 4 55.17 -31.29 6.61
CA ALA A 4 53.86 -30.67 6.85
C ALA A 4 53.63 -29.62 5.76
N GLY A 5 52.71 -29.93 4.84
CA GLY A 5 52.31 -29.06 3.75
C GLY A 5 51.55 -27.85 4.28
N ALA A 6 52.05 -26.65 3.96
CA ALA A 6 51.32 -25.40 4.11
C ALA A 6 50.13 -25.39 3.15
N THR A 7 48.95 -25.81 3.61
CA THR A 7 47.69 -25.60 2.89
C THR A 7 47.21 -24.16 3.09
N GLY A 8 47.92 -23.22 2.46
CA GLY A 8 47.42 -21.88 2.24
C GLY A 8 46.33 -21.95 1.17
N LYS A 9 45.06 -22.11 1.56
CA LYS A 9 43.94 -21.79 0.67
C LYS A 9 44.05 -20.29 0.34
N PRO A 10 44.27 -19.87 -0.91
CA PRO A 10 44.18 -18.46 -1.23
C PRO A 10 42.75 -18.02 -0.93
N ALA A 11 42.61 -17.03 -0.06
CA ALA A 11 41.35 -16.36 0.19
C ALA A 11 40.75 -15.99 -1.18
N ARG A 12 39.55 -16.49 -1.45
CA ARG A 12 38.76 -16.07 -2.61
C ARG A 12 38.72 -14.54 -2.58
N ARG A 13 39.47 -13.91 -3.47
CA ARG A 13 39.22 -12.53 -3.89
C ARG A 13 37.76 -12.49 -4.30
N HIS A 14 36.89 -12.01 -3.42
CA HIS A 14 35.57 -11.54 -3.80
C HIS A 14 35.82 -10.52 -4.91
N LYS A 15 35.43 -10.89 -6.14
CA LYS A 15 35.47 -9.99 -7.29
C LYS A 15 34.65 -8.76 -6.91
N ALA A 16 35.35 -7.66 -6.64
CA ALA A 16 34.82 -6.30 -6.68
C ALA A 16 34.46 -5.94 -8.13
N GLY A 17 33.46 -6.64 -8.68
CA GLY A 17 33.08 -6.60 -10.10
C GLY A 17 31.61 -6.92 -10.34
N GLN A 18 30.76 -6.86 -9.31
CA GLN A 18 29.29 -6.92 -9.43
C GLN A 18 28.62 -5.60 -9.04
N ALA A 19 29.35 -4.48 -9.18
CA ALA A 19 28.78 -3.14 -9.08
C ALA A 19 28.26 -2.60 -10.43
N ALA A 20 28.17 -3.45 -11.47
CA ALA A 20 27.73 -3.08 -12.81
C ALA A 20 26.41 -3.79 -13.22
N GLY A 21 25.56 -4.12 -12.24
CA GLY A 21 24.23 -4.72 -12.45
C GLY A 21 23.07 -3.90 -11.89
N GLY A 22 23.31 -2.67 -11.42
CA GLY A 22 22.34 -1.90 -10.61
C GLY A 22 21.53 -0.84 -11.36
N ASP A 23 21.83 -0.55 -12.63
CA ASP A 23 21.17 0.56 -13.34
C ASP A 23 19.90 0.14 -14.09
N GLU A 24 19.82 -1.12 -14.55
CA GLU A 24 18.58 -1.64 -15.14
C GLU A 24 17.48 -1.87 -14.10
N GLU A 25 17.84 -2.20 -12.86
CA GLU A 25 16.91 -2.42 -11.75
C GLU A 25 16.28 -1.10 -11.24
N ARG A 26 16.85 0.05 -11.62
CA ARG A 26 16.37 1.38 -11.21
C ARG A 26 15.47 2.08 -12.23
N ARG A 27 15.42 1.59 -13.48
CA ARG A 27 14.54 2.18 -14.50
C ARG A 27 13.08 1.80 -14.21
N PRO A 28 12.17 2.77 -14.14
CA PRO A 28 10.76 2.45 -13.90
C PRO A 28 10.18 1.67 -15.08
N ALA A 29 9.34 0.68 -14.78
CA ALA A 29 8.61 -0.05 -15.80
C ALA A 29 7.40 0.73 -16.29
N LEU A 30 7.06 0.61 -17.58
CA LEU A 30 5.83 1.19 -18.13
C LEU A 30 4.57 0.69 -17.39
N ALA A 31 4.62 -0.55 -16.89
CA ALA A 31 3.55 -1.14 -16.09
C ALA A 31 3.25 -0.34 -14.79
N GLU A 32 4.24 0.29 -14.17
CA GLU A 32 4.05 1.14 -12.99
C GLU A 32 3.26 2.41 -13.35
N LEU A 33 3.60 3.01 -14.50
CA LEU A 33 2.87 4.18 -15.01
C LEU A 33 1.40 3.82 -15.32
N LEU A 34 1.19 2.66 -15.96
CA LEU A 34 -0.16 2.16 -16.27
C LEU A 34 -0.95 1.83 -15.00
N ALA A 35 -0.32 1.28 -13.97
CA ALA A 35 -0.97 1.02 -12.69
C ALA A 35 -1.43 2.33 -12.03
N GLY A 36 -0.57 3.35 -11.99
CA GLY A 36 -0.94 4.68 -11.50
C GLY A 36 -2.09 5.30 -12.31
N GLY A 37 -2.02 5.17 -13.65
CA GLY A 37 -3.08 5.61 -14.57
C GLY A 37 -4.41 4.89 -14.34
N ALA A 38 -4.38 3.58 -14.10
CA ALA A 38 -5.57 2.79 -13.81
C ALA A 38 -6.22 3.23 -12.49
N PHE A 39 -5.44 3.46 -11.43
CA PHE A 39 -5.98 3.96 -10.16
C PHE A 39 -6.61 5.35 -10.30
N ALA A 40 -5.94 6.27 -11.00
CA ALA A 40 -6.50 7.60 -11.26
C ALA A 40 -7.77 7.53 -12.13
N GLY A 41 -7.77 6.67 -13.16
CA GLY A 41 -8.92 6.44 -14.04
C GLY A 41 -10.12 5.86 -13.29
N ILE A 42 -9.92 4.82 -12.47
CA ILE A 42 -10.97 4.25 -11.62
C ILE A 42 -11.51 5.30 -10.67
N ALA A 43 -10.64 6.10 -10.06
CA ALA A 43 -11.05 7.17 -9.16
C ALA A 43 -11.91 8.22 -9.86
N LEU A 44 -11.51 8.69 -11.06
CA LEU A 44 -12.26 9.67 -11.84
C LEU A 44 -13.62 9.13 -12.32
N VAL A 45 -13.66 7.87 -12.79
CA VAL A 45 -14.91 7.22 -13.19
C VAL A 45 -15.83 7.06 -11.98
N GLY A 46 -15.29 6.60 -10.85
CA GLY A 46 -16.05 6.49 -9.60
C GLY A 46 -16.59 7.85 -9.12
N MET A 47 -15.78 8.91 -9.18
CA MET A 47 -16.20 10.25 -8.77
C MET A 47 -17.30 10.78 -9.67
N THR A 48 -17.16 10.61 -10.98
CA THR A 48 -18.19 10.97 -11.96
C THR A 48 -19.47 10.17 -11.70
N SER A 49 -19.36 8.88 -11.38
CA SER A 49 -20.52 8.05 -11.03
C SER A 49 -21.20 8.51 -9.75
N LEU A 50 -20.43 8.86 -8.71
CA LEU A 50 -20.95 9.41 -7.46
C LEU A 50 -21.64 10.74 -7.66
N ALA A 51 -21.04 11.64 -8.44
CA ALA A 51 -21.57 12.98 -8.70
C ALA A 51 -22.89 12.97 -9.49
N ASN A 52 -23.14 11.92 -10.29
CA ASN A 52 -24.34 11.79 -11.11
C ASN A 52 -25.38 10.81 -10.53
N ASN A 53 -25.21 10.36 -9.28
CA ASN A 53 -26.11 9.40 -8.67
C ASN A 53 -27.06 10.08 -7.67
N GLU A 54 -28.28 10.37 -8.13
CA GLU A 54 -29.35 10.99 -7.33
C GLU A 54 -29.70 10.18 -6.06
N TYR A 55 -29.53 8.84 -6.07
CA TYR A 55 -29.77 8.00 -4.89
C TYR A 55 -28.82 8.29 -3.72
N LEU A 56 -27.62 8.81 -4.01
CA LEU A 56 -26.63 9.14 -2.99
C LEU A 56 -26.82 10.56 -2.43
N GLU A 57 -27.61 11.39 -3.10
CA GLU A 57 -28.01 12.72 -2.61
C GLU A 57 -29.20 12.66 -1.66
N LEU A 58 -30.09 11.67 -1.84
CA LEU A 58 -31.32 11.46 -1.04
C LEU A 58 -31.08 11.16 0.46
N GLY A 59 -29.84 10.90 0.87
CA GLY A 59 -29.48 10.53 2.25
C GLY A 59 -28.95 11.67 3.12
N ARG A 60 -28.93 12.92 2.65
CA ARG A 60 -28.44 14.06 3.46
C ARG A 60 -29.52 14.53 4.43
N THR A 61 -29.36 14.22 5.72
CA THR A 61 -30.22 14.72 6.80
C THR A 61 -29.40 15.48 7.84
N GLY A 62 -29.66 16.79 7.98
CA GLY A 62 -28.96 17.63 8.95
C GLY A 62 -27.47 17.79 8.61
N SER A 63 -26.59 17.56 9.60
CA SER A 63 -25.13 17.63 9.43
C SER A 63 -24.51 16.36 8.81
N ASP A 64 -25.29 15.31 8.57
CA ASP A 64 -24.79 14.08 7.96
C ASP A 64 -24.53 14.32 6.45
N PRO A 65 -23.27 14.19 5.98
CA PRO A 65 -22.93 14.39 4.56
C PRO A 65 -23.48 13.28 3.66
N GLY A 66 -24.09 12.24 4.22
CA GLY A 66 -24.79 11.19 3.52
C GLY A 66 -23.88 10.03 3.08
N PRO A 67 -24.47 8.96 2.52
CA PRO A 67 -23.76 7.72 2.20
C PRO A 67 -22.69 7.88 1.11
N GLY A 68 -22.77 8.93 0.29
CA GLY A 68 -21.77 9.24 -0.73
C GLY A 68 -20.44 9.78 -0.18
N PHE A 69 -20.39 10.23 1.07
CA PHE A 69 -19.21 10.91 1.63
C PHE A 69 -17.99 10.01 1.78
N VAL A 70 -18.17 8.81 2.35
CA VAL A 70 -17.06 7.85 2.55
C VAL A 70 -16.48 7.36 1.21
N PRO A 71 -17.31 6.95 0.22
CA PRO A 71 -16.81 6.67 -1.12
C PRO A 71 -16.06 7.86 -1.74
N TRP A 72 -16.55 9.09 -1.57
CA TRP A 72 -15.89 10.28 -2.12
C TRP A 72 -14.49 10.51 -1.55
N ILE A 73 -14.30 10.34 -0.22
CA ILE A 73 -12.96 10.37 0.39
C ILE A 73 -12.08 9.27 -0.19
N ALA A 74 -12.58 8.03 -0.24
CA ALA A 74 -11.81 6.89 -0.70
C ALA A 74 -11.31 7.09 -2.15
N LEU A 75 -12.18 7.59 -3.04
CA LEU A 75 -11.80 7.91 -4.41
C LEU A 75 -10.83 9.10 -4.49
N THR A 76 -10.97 10.09 -3.61
CA THR A 76 -10.03 11.23 -3.55
C THR A 76 -8.64 10.78 -3.17
N VAL A 77 -8.53 9.94 -2.13
CA VAL A 77 -7.25 9.33 -1.73
C VAL A 77 -6.68 8.47 -2.85
N LEU A 78 -7.52 7.67 -3.52
CA LEU A 78 -7.11 6.84 -4.65
C LEU A 78 -6.60 7.69 -5.83
N LEU A 79 -7.27 8.81 -6.13
CA LEU A 79 -6.87 9.74 -7.19
C LEU A 79 -5.52 10.39 -6.86
N ILE A 80 -5.38 10.95 -5.66
CA ILE A 80 -4.12 11.57 -5.20
C ILE A 80 -2.99 10.53 -5.20
N GLY A 81 -3.25 9.32 -4.72
CA GLY A 81 -2.29 8.22 -4.72
C GLY A 81 -1.88 7.82 -6.14
N GLY A 82 -2.84 7.65 -7.05
CA GLY A 82 -2.59 7.31 -8.45
C GLY A 82 -1.77 8.39 -9.17
N VAL A 83 -2.17 9.67 -9.04
CA VAL A 83 -1.45 10.81 -9.61
C VAL A 83 -0.05 10.95 -9.01
N GLY A 84 0.07 10.86 -7.68
CA GLY A 84 1.37 10.90 -7.01
C GLY A 84 2.30 9.79 -7.48
N HIS A 85 1.78 8.57 -7.67
CA HIS A 85 2.55 7.45 -8.21
C HIS A 85 3.02 7.73 -9.64
N ILE A 86 2.14 8.21 -10.53
CA ILE A 86 2.49 8.63 -11.90
C ILE A 86 3.62 9.66 -11.89
N LEU A 87 3.52 10.69 -11.05
CA LEU A 87 4.53 11.75 -10.96
C LEU A 87 5.89 11.22 -10.47
N ILE A 88 5.89 10.33 -9.48
CA ILE A 88 7.12 9.69 -8.99
C ILE A 88 7.76 8.83 -10.08
N VAL A 89 6.95 8.05 -10.80
CA VAL A 89 7.41 7.17 -11.90
C VAL A 89 7.97 8.01 -13.06
N LEU A 90 7.27 9.07 -13.47
CA LEU A 90 7.75 10.03 -14.49
C LEU A 90 9.06 10.69 -14.07
N ARG A 91 9.17 11.15 -12.83
CA ARG A 91 10.41 11.72 -12.30
C ARG A 91 11.56 10.72 -12.37
N ARG A 92 11.33 9.45 -12.01
CA ARG A 92 12.35 8.40 -12.12
C ARG A 92 12.74 8.14 -13.57
N ALA A 93 11.77 8.15 -14.49
CA ALA A 93 12.03 7.95 -15.91
C ALA A 93 12.89 9.08 -16.48
N LEU A 94 12.60 10.33 -16.10
CA LEU A 94 13.40 11.51 -16.47
C LEU A 94 14.85 11.40 -15.96
N VAL A 95 15.04 10.98 -14.71
CA VAL A 95 16.38 10.85 -14.10
C VAL A 95 17.18 9.68 -14.72
N HIS A 96 16.52 8.59 -15.11
CA HIS A 96 17.20 7.36 -15.56
C HIS A 96 17.15 7.15 -17.08
N GLY A 97 16.72 8.17 -17.85
CA GLY A 97 16.79 8.18 -19.31
C GLY A 97 15.71 7.35 -20.01
N GLY A 98 14.54 7.16 -19.39
CA GLY A 98 13.37 6.54 -20.02
C GLY A 98 12.76 5.38 -19.22
N PHE A 99 11.86 4.65 -19.88
CA PHE A 99 11.16 3.48 -19.33
C PHE A 99 11.81 2.19 -19.81
N ARG A 100 11.82 1.17 -18.94
CA ARG A 100 12.12 -0.20 -19.39
C ARG A 100 10.87 -0.86 -19.98
N ALA A 101 11.06 -1.71 -20.99
CA ALA A 101 10.01 -2.59 -21.47
C ALA A 101 9.47 -3.44 -20.29
N ALA A 102 8.17 -3.68 -20.28
CA ALA A 102 7.51 -4.37 -19.19
C ALA A 102 7.83 -5.87 -19.22
N ASP A 103 8.93 -6.28 -18.57
CA ASP A 103 9.31 -7.70 -18.42
C ASP A 103 8.51 -8.41 -17.30
N GLY A 104 7.23 -8.08 -17.17
CA GLY A 104 6.35 -8.53 -16.10
C GLY A 104 5.23 -9.41 -16.63
N GLY A 105 5.47 -10.72 -16.73
CA GLY A 105 4.38 -11.67 -16.97
C GLY A 105 3.35 -11.63 -15.84
N PHE A 106 2.06 -11.55 -16.18
CA PHE A 106 0.98 -11.74 -15.22
C PHE A 106 1.12 -13.14 -14.63
N SER A 107 1.39 -13.22 -13.32
CA SER A 107 1.43 -14.48 -12.60
C SER A 107 0.17 -14.57 -11.73
N PRO A 108 -0.67 -15.61 -11.90
CA PRO A 108 -1.81 -15.86 -11.01
C PRO A 108 -1.40 -15.95 -9.55
N ALA A 109 -0.16 -16.37 -9.28
CA ALA A 109 0.43 -16.41 -7.95
C ALA A 109 0.65 -15.02 -7.31
N ARG A 110 0.35 -13.90 -7.99
CA ARG A 110 0.33 -12.57 -7.38
C ARG A 110 -1.05 -12.18 -6.84
N LEU A 111 -2.11 -12.91 -7.25
CA LEU A 111 -3.49 -12.61 -6.87
C LEU A 111 -3.89 -13.14 -5.50
N TRP A 112 -3.16 -14.10 -4.92
CA TRP A 112 -3.55 -14.69 -3.63
C TRP A 112 -3.59 -13.66 -2.51
N MET A 113 -2.77 -12.61 -2.56
CA MET A 113 -2.74 -11.59 -1.50
C MET A 113 -3.92 -10.62 -1.57
N PRO A 114 -4.30 -10.08 -2.74
CA PRO A 114 -5.61 -9.44 -2.90
C PRO A 114 -6.77 -10.32 -2.43
N TRP A 115 -6.75 -11.61 -2.78
CA TRP A 115 -7.78 -12.56 -2.33
C TRP A 115 -7.80 -12.74 -0.81
N LEU A 116 -6.63 -12.89 -0.19
CA LEU A 116 -6.50 -12.99 1.25
C LEU A 116 -7.02 -11.72 1.94
N MET A 117 -6.75 -10.54 1.37
CA MET A 117 -7.31 -9.27 1.85
C MET A 117 -8.82 -9.28 1.83
N LEU A 118 -9.43 -9.66 0.70
CA LEU A 118 -10.89 -9.75 0.58
C LEU A 118 -11.50 -10.73 1.58
N LEU A 119 -10.93 -11.94 1.70
CA LEU A 119 -11.41 -12.94 2.66
C LEU A 119 -11.26 -12.46 4.11
N SER A 120 -10.14 -11.81 4.42
CA SER A 120 -9.90 -11.28 5.76
C SER A 120 -10.84 -10.12 6.11
N LEU A 121 -11.26 -9.32 5.13
CA LEU A 121 -12.27 -8.26 5.33
C LEU A 121 -13.63 -8.83 5.69
N VAL A 122 -14.05 -9.93 5.03
CA VAL A 122 -15.29 -10.65 5.39
C VAL A 122 -15.19 -11.20 6.81
N ALA A 123 -14.06 -11.80 7.17
CA ALA A 123 -13.82 -12.30 8.53
C ALA A 123 -13.81 -11.17 9.57
N TYR A 124 -13.19 -10.04 9.26
CA TYR A 124 -13.19 -8.84 10.10
C TYR A 124 -14.62 -8.34 10.34
N GLN A 125 -15.44 -8.24 9.29
CA GLN A 125 -16.83 -7.82 9.41
C GLN A 125 -17.64 -8.78 10.30
N ALA A 126 -17.42 -10.09 10.17
CA ALA A 126 -18.05 -11.07 11.06
C ALA A 126 -17.57 -10.94 12.53
N ALA A 127 -16.30 -10.58 12.74
CA ALA A 127 -15.69 -10.39 14.05
C ALA A 127 -16.14 -9.10 14.76
N LEU A 128 -16.62 -8.09 14.03
CA LEU A 128 -17.10 -6.83 14.61
C LEU A 128 -18.23 -7.06 15.63
N ARG A 129 -19.15 -7.99 15.35
CA ARG A 129 -20.32 -8.24 16.20
C ARG A 129 -19.95 -8.82 17.59
N PRO A 130 -19.13 -9.88 17.70
CA PRO A 130 -18.75 -10.43 19.00
C PRO A 130 -17.65 -9.65 19.73
N PHE A 131 -16.69 -9.02 19.02
CA PHE A 131 -15.51 -8.42 19.66
C PHE A 131 -15.55 -6.90 19.76
N GLY A 132 -16.49 -6.25 19.08
CA GLY A 132 -16.55 -4.80 18.95
C GLY A 132 -15.50 -4.25 17.98
N PHE A 133 -15.69 -2.99 17.58
CA PHE A 133 -14.88 -2.33 16.54
C PHE A 133 -13.39 -2.24 16.90
N LEU A 134 -13.07 -1.75 18.10
CA LEU A 134 -11.68 -1.47 18.50
C LEU A 134 -10.84 -2.76 18.54
N SER A 135 -11.30 -3.78 19.26
CA SER A 135 -10.58 -5.05 19.41
C SER A 135 -10.41 -5.78 18.08
N ALA A 136 -11.47 -5.84 17.27
CA ALA A 136 -11.41 -6.45 15.95
C ALA A 136 -10.42 -5.72 15.03
N SER A 137 -10.38 -4.39 15.08
CA SER A 137 -9.47 -3.56 14.27
C SER A 137 -8.00 -3.78 14.66
N ILE A 138 -7.72 -3.82 15.96
CA ILE A 138 -6.37 -4.09 16.48
C ILE A 138 -5.90 -5.48 16.05
N ALA A 139 -6.74 -6.51 16.25
CA ALA A 139 -6.40 -7.88 15.86
C ALA A 139 -6.17 -8.00 14.34
N PHE A 140 -7.07 -7.43 13.54
CA PHE A 140 -6.95 -7.41 12.08
C PHE A 140 -5.66 -6.71 11.63
N GLY A 141 -5.37 -5.54 12.20
CA GLY A 141 -4.16 -4.77 11.89
C GLY A 141 -2.89 -5.53 12.23
N ILE A 142 -2.80 -6.12 13.43
CA ILE A 142 -1.64 -6.92 13.85
C ILE A 142 -1.40 -8.07 12.88
N VAL A 143 -2.44 -8.85 12.56
CA VAL A 143 -2.33 -10.00 11.65
C VAL A 143 -1.81 -9.55 10.28
N TRP A 144 -2.36 -8.47 9.72
CA TRP A 144 -1.92 -7.96 8.41
C TRP A 144 -0.50 -7.41 8.42
N VAL A 145 -0.09 -6.71 9.48
CA VAL A 145 1.29 -6.26 9.66
C VAL A 145 2.24 -7.46 9.65
N VAL A 146 1.93 -8.53 10.38
CA VAL A 146 2.76 -9.75 10.41
C VAL A 146 2.84 -10.40 9.03
N ILE A 147 1.71 -10.55 8.32
CA ILE A 147 1.68 -11.16 6.99
C ILE A 147 2.49 -10.34 5.98
N LEU A 148 2.31 -9.01 5.97
CA LEU A 148 3.03 -8.11 5.07
C LEU A 148 4.53 -8.11 5.36
N HIS A 149 4.89 -8.11 6.64
CA HIS A 149 6.28 -8.18 7.06
C HIS A 149 6.94 -9.51 6.67
N TRP A 150 6.27 -10.64 6.91
CA TRP A 150 6.77 -11.95 6.49
C TRP A 150 6.96 -12.02 4.97
N ARG A 151 6.04 -11.41 4.21
CA ARG A 151 6.12 -11.36 2.75
C ARG A 151 7.25 -10.46 2.23
N SER A 152 7.55 -9.34 2.89
CA SER A 152 8.61 -8.44 2.42
C SER A 152 9.99 -9.08 2.51
N GLY A 153 10.16 -10.11 3.36
CA GLY A 153 11.44 -10.79 3.57
C GLY A 153 12.51 -9.91 4.24
N GLU A 154 12.14 -8.69 4.62
CA GLU A 154 12.99 -7.79 5.40
C GLU A 154 12.94 -8.23 6.87
N GLY A 155 14.07 -8.18 7.58
CA GLY A 155 14.07 -8.41 9.02
C GLY A 155 13.32 -7.30 9.77
N LEU A 156 12.73 -7.63 10.93
CA LEU A 156 12.14 -6.64 11.85
C LEU A 156 13.23 -5.67 12.34
N CYS A 157 13.47 -4.58 11.61
CA CYS A 157 14.26 -3.47 12.13
C CYS A 157 13.51 -2.74 13.25
N ALA A 158 14.24 -2.28 14.28
CA ALA A 158 13.70 -1.51 15.40
C ALA A 158 12.88 -0.27 14.96
N ARG A 159 13.19 0.27 13.78
CA ARG A 159 12.42 1.37 13.16
C ARG A 159 10.94 1.01 12.93
N HIS A 160 10.63 -0.22 12.54
CA HIS A 160 9.25 -0.65 12.26
C HIS A 160 8.40 -0.70 13.53
N VAL A 161 9.01 -1.04 14.67
CA VAL A 161 8.33 -1.11 15.98
C VAL A 161 7.81 0.26 16.40
N VAL A 162 8.49 1.34 16.01
CA VAL A 162 8.08 2.73 16.32
C VAL A 162 7.22 3.33 15.21
N GLN A 163 7.56 3.05 13.96
CA GLN A 163 6.88 3.64 12.80
C GLN A 163 5.43 3.12 12.65
N LEU A 164 5.20 1.82 12.84
CA LEU A 164 3.87 1.24 12.66
C LEU A 164 2.82 1.77 13.66
N PRO A 165 3.11 1.85 14.98
CA PRO A 165 2.19 2.50 15.92
C PRO A 165 1.98 3.98 15.59
N ALA A 166 3.04 4.70 15.19
CA ALA A 166 2.94 6.12 14.86
C ALA A 166 2.02 6.35 13.65
N GLU A 167 2.13 5.51 12.61
CA GLU A 167 1.23 5.54 11.44
C GLU A 167 -0.21 5.17 11.83
N GLY A 168 -0.39 4.17 12.69
CA GLY A 168 -1.70 3.78 13.21
C GLY A 168 -2.37 4.90 14.00
N VAL A 169 -1.62 5.58 14.87
CA VAL A 169 -2.09 6.76 15.62
C VAL A 169 -2.41 7.91 14.67
N ALA A 170 -1.54 8.19 13.68
CA ALA A 170 -1.77 9.24 12.70
C ALA A 170 -3.05 9.00 11.88
N LEU A 171 -3.31 7.74 11.47
CA LEU A 171 -4.55 7.36 10.80
C LEU A 171 -5.76 7.54 11.72
N ALA A 172 -5.69 7.08 12.97
CA ALA A 172 -6.78 7.24 13.93
C ALA A 172 -7.10 8.71 14.22
N VAL A 173 -6.07 9.54 14.40
CA VAL A 173 -6.20 11.00 14.57
C VAL A 173 -6.79 11.63 13.31
N GLY A 174 -6.32 11.23 12.13
CA GLY A 174 -6.85 11.72 10.85
C GLY A 174 -8.33 11.42 10.69
N VAL A 175 -8.74 10.18 10.97
CA VAL A 175 -10.16 9.78 10.98
C VAL A 175 -10.94 10.63 11.99
N TYR A 176 -10.46 10.76 13.23
CA TYR A 176 -11.10 11.57 14.25
C TYR A 176 -11.32 13.03 13.82
N LEU A 177 -10.29 13.67 13.25
CA LEU A 177 -10.36 15.05 12.77
C LEU A 177 -11.37 15.19 11.62
N ILE A 178 -11.41 14.24 10.69
CA ILE A 178 -12.41 14.22 9.61
C ILE A 178 -13.82 14.14 10.19
N PHE A 179 -14.08 13.21 11.12
CA PHE A 179 -15.41 13.06 11.71
C PHE A 179 -15.81 14.28 12.56
N ARG A 180 -14.90 14.78 13.40
CA ARG A 180 -15.18 15.90 14.31
C ARG A 180 -15.34 17.23 13.57
N HIS A 181 -14.44 17.54 12.63
CA HIS A 181 -14.39 18.85 11.99
C HIS A 181 -14.97 18.87 10.58
N GLY A 182 -14.93 17.74 9.86
CA GLY A 182 -15.51 17.62 8.52
C GLY A 182 -16.99 17.24 8.53
N ILE A 183 -17.35 16.21 9.30
CA ILE A 183 -18.70 15.61 9.27
C ILE A 183 -19.62 16.24 10.35
N GLN A 184 -19.09 17.01 11.30
CA GLN A 184 -19.86 17.65 12.41
C GLN A 184 -20.89 16.72 13.09
N VAL A 185 -20.65 15.41 13.09
CA VAL A 185 -21.53 14.47 13.78
C VAL A 185 -21.28 14.67 15.28
N PRO A 186 -22.31 14.94 16.09
CA PRO A 186 -22.15 14.90 17.54
C PRO A 186 -21.75 13.47 17.91
N LEU A 187 -20.47 13.30 18.22
CA LEU A 187 -19.99 12.08 18.88
C LEU A 187 -20.62 12.06 20.28
N PRO A 188 -21.23 10.94 20.72
CA PRO A 188 -21.69 10.80 22.09
C PRO A 188 -20.53 10.92 23.09
#